data_AF-A0A239KGS6-F1
#
_entry.id   AF-A0A239KGS6-F1
#
_cell.length_a   1.000
_cell.length_b   1.000
_cell.length_c   1.000
_cell.angle_alpha   90.00
_cell.angle_beta   90.00
_cell.angle_gamma   90.00
#
_symmetry.space_group_name_H-M   'P 1'
#
loop_
_entity.id
_entity.type
_entity.pdbx_description
1 polymer ?
#
loop_
_entity_poly.entity_id
_entity_poly.type
_entity_poly.pdbx_seq_one_letter_code
_entity_poly.pdbx_strand_id
1 'polypeptide(L)'
;MAIWADGMNYVRSGRAGAWAFLKGAVLATALFMVGVGTVPARAADLPVPPSTMTCASLAGRLLDIEGIPARVVRAYQRSSETGDRCEVRGYVAPQVGFIVSMPIRGWTRRLLFLGCGGFCGSLALNPIGVAGCVPFDRGEFLLVSSELGMSPPAMTAHGRM
;
A
#
# COMPACT_ATOMS: atom_id res chain seq x y z
N MET A 1 -49.01 3.17 -77.00
CA MET A 1 -47.97 4.20 -76.79
C MET A 1 -48.19 4.76 -75.38
N ALA A 2 -47.46 4.24 -74.39
CA ALA A 2 -47.24 4.78 -73.03
C ALA A 2 -46.63 3.66 -72.17
N ILE A 3 -45.45 3.23 -72.59
CA ILE A 3 -44.44 2.61 -71.72
C ILE A 3 -43.81 3.81 -70.97
N TRP A 4 -43.43 3.64 -69.69
CA TRP A 4 -42.74 4.62 -68.83
C TRP A 4 -43.58 5.58 -67.98
N ALA A 5 -44.21 5.06 -66.93
CA ALA A 5 -44.28 5.72 -65.63
C ALA A 5 -44.56 4.64 -64.56
N ASP A 6 -44.21 4.88 -63.30
CA ASP A 6 -44.46 4.02 -62.12
C ASP A 6 -43.34 3.06 -61.68
N GLY A 7 -42.12 3.23 -62.18
CA GLY A 7 -40.91 2.60 -61.64
C GLY A 7 -40.25 3.32 -60.44
N MET A 8 -40.96 4.21 -59.73
CA MET A 8 -40.34 5.11 -58.72
C MET A 8 -40.91 5.05 -57.30
N ASN A 9 -41.86 4.17 -57.00
CA ASN A 9 -42.47 4.11 -55.66
C ASN A 9 -41.90 3.02 -54.72
N TYR A 10 -40.96 2.19 -55.17
CA TYR A 10 -40.40 1.12 -54.32
C TYR A 10 -39.16 1.54 -53.49
N VAL A 11 -38.58 2.73 -53.71
CA VAL A 11 -37.30 3.14 -53.06
C VAL A 11 -37.49 4.07 -51.85
N ARG A 12 -38.70 4.19 -51.28
CA ARG A 12 -38.98 5.16 -50.21
C ARG A 12 -39.26 4.59 -48.82
N SER A 13 -39.26 3.27 -48.62
CA SER A 13 -39.60 2.66 -47.31
C SER A 13 -38.40 2.16 -46.48
N GLY A 14 -37.18 2.15 -47.00
CA GLY A 14 -36.05 1.45 -46.37
C GLY A 14 -35.12 2.26 -45.44
N ARG A 15 -35.35 3.56 -45.21
CA ARG A 15 -34.35 4.44 -44.55
C ARG A 15 -34.77 5.08 -43.22
N ALA A 16 -36.01 4.92 -42.76
CA ALA A 16 -36.49 5.57 -41.53
C ALA A 16 -36.24 4.76 -40.24
N GLY A 17 -36.04 3.43 -40.33
CA GLY A 17 -35.86 2.58 -39.14
C GLY A 17 -34.44 2.58 -38.57
N ALA A 18 -33.42 2.64 -39.43
CA ALA A 18 -32.04 2.37 -39.00
C ALA A 18 -31.45 3.44 -38.06
N TRP A 19 -31.91 4.70 -38.13
CA TRP A 19 -31.39 5.78 -37.29
C TRP A 19 -32.02 5.82 -35.89
N ALA A 20 -33.21 5.26 -35.71
CA ALA A 20 -33.85 5.14 -34.40
C ALA A 20 -33.21 4.04 -33.55
N PHE A 21 -32.83 2.92 -34.18
CA PHE A 21 -32.14 1.82 -33.49
C PHE A 21 -30.70 2.18 -33.07
N LEU A 22 -29.98 2.98 -33.87
CA LEU A 22 -28.63 3.45 -33.52
C LEU A 22 -28.62 4.42 -32.32
N LYS A 23 -29.61 5.32 -32.21
CA LYS A 23 -29.72 6.23 -31.05
C LYS A 23 -30.17 5.53 -29.77
N GLY A 24 -31.11 4.57 -29.87
CA GLY A 24 -31.59 3.79 -28.74
C GLY A 24 -30.54 2.84 -28.16
N ALA A 25 -29.77 2.18 -29.04
CA ALA A 25 -28.68 1.29 -28.62
C ALA A 25 -27.54 2.07 -27.93
N VAL A 26 -27.14 3.24 -28.44
CA VAL A 26 -26.08 4.06 -27.82
C VAL A 26 -26.50 4.60 -26.44
N LEU A 27 -27.77 5.01 -26.26
CA LEU A 27 -28.26 5.46 -24.95
C LEU A 27 -28.34 4.33 -23.92
N ALA A 28 -28.76 3.12 -24.34
CA ALA A 28 -28.86 1.97 -23.44
C ALA A 28 -27.48 1.48 -22.95
N THR A 29 -26.46 1.50 -23.81
CA THR A 29 -25.09 1.15 -23.42
C THR A 29 -24.45 2.22 -22.53
N ALA A 30 -24.75 3.50 -22.77
CA ALA A 30 -24.27 4.60 -21.91
C ALA A 30 -24.87 4.54 -20.49
N LEU A 31 -26.14 4.14 -20.35
CA LEU A 31 -26.78 3.98 -19.04
C LEU A 31 -26.23 2.79 -18.25
N PHE A 32 -25.77 1.73 -18.94
CA PHE A 32 -25.23 0.53 -18.29
C PHE A 32 -23.83 0.76 -17.69
N MET A 33 -23.03 1.67 -18.24
CA MET A 33 -21.71 2.06 -17.70
C MET A 33 -21.79 2.95 -16.45
N VAL A 34 -22.91 3.64 -16.22
CA VAL A 34 -23.10 4.53 -15.05
C VAL A 34 -23.42 3.74 -13.76
N GLY A 35 -23.75 2.45 -13.87
CA GLY A 35 -24.12 1.60 -12.74
C GLY A 35 -22.95 0.99 -11.95
N VAL A 36 -21.69 1.22 -12.33
CA VAL A 36 -20.54 0.73 -11.55
C VAL A 36 -20.37 1.63 -10.31
N GLY A 37 -21.12 1.32 -9.26
CA GLY A 37 -20.93 1.94 -7.95
C GLY A 37 -19.51 1.68 -7.44
N THR A 38 -18.82 2.72 -6.99
CA THR A 38 -17.54 2.59 -6.29
C THR A 38 -17.81 1.97 -4.92
N VAL A 39 -17.62 0.65 -4.80
CA VAL A 39 -17.67 -0.01 -3.49
C VAL A 39 -16.53 0.58 -2.66
N PRO A 40 -16.80 1.23 -1.51
CA PRO A 40 -15.73 1.76 -0.68
C PRO A 40 -14.88 0.59 -0.20
N ALA A 41 -13.58 0.63 -0.50
CA ALA A 41 -12.64 -0.34 0.05
C ALA A 41 -12.62 -0.15 1.58
N ARG A 42 -13.13 -1.15 2.31
CA ARG A 42 -13.00 -1.21 3.77
C ARG A 42 -11.85 -2.14 4.12
N ALA A 43 -10.96 -1.68 4.99
CA ALA A 43 -9.97 -2.55 5.60
C ALA A 43 -10.69 -3.64 6.41
N ALA A 44 -10.25 -4.89 6.26
CA ALA A 44 -10.74 -6.00 7.07
C ALA A 44 -10.47 -5.73 8.56
N ASP A 45 -11.40 -6.13 9.43
CA ASP A 45 -11.12 -6.14 10.87
C ASP A 45 -10.28 -7.38 11.20
N LEU A 46 -9.09 -7.18 11.75
CA LEU A 46 -8.13 -8.24 12.04
C LEU A 46 -7.86 -8.28 13.55
N PRO A 47 -7.82 -9.47 14.17
CA PRO A 47 -7.62 -9.55 15.62
C PRO A 47 -6.28 -8.94 16.04
N VAL A 48 -6.23 -8.28 17.19
CA VAL A 48 -4.99 -7.74 17.76
C VAL A 48 -4.31 -8.85 18.59
N PRO A 49 -3.11 -9.31 18.24
CA PRO A 49 -2.38 -10.27 19.05
C PRO A 49 -1.84 -9.60 20.33
N PRO A 50 -1.75 -10.34 21.45
CA PRO A 50 -1.12 -9.82 22.67
C PRO A 50 0.39 -9.64 22.48
N SER A 51 0.96 -8.64 23.16
CA SER A 51 2.42 -8.54 23.26
C SER A 51 2.94 -9.64 24.18
N THR A 52 3.91 -10.42 23.71
CA THR A 52 4.51 -11.52 24.48
C THR A 52 5.77 -11.09 25.23
N MET A 53 6.33 -9.92 24.91
CA MET A 53 7.60 -9.43 25.45
C MET A 53 7.58 -7.90 25.60
N THR A 54 8.58 -7.36 26.30
CA THR A 54 8.76 -5.90 26.41
C THR A 54 9.64 -5.39 25.29
N CYS A 55 9.52 -4.11 24.93
CA CYS A 55 10.38 -3.53 23.89
C CYS A 55 11.87 -3.64 24.24
N ALA A 56 12.22 -3.36 25.50
CA ALA A 56 13.61 -3.37 25.96
C ALA A 56 14.26 -4.76 25.86
N SER A 57 13.50 -5.86 25.99
CA SER A 57 14.06 -7.21 25.91
C SER A 57 14.52 -7.61 24.51
N LEU A 58 14.21 -6.82 23.48
CA LEU A 58 14.68 -7.05 22.11
C LEU A 58 16.13 -6.59 21.89
N ALA A 59 16.65 -5.68 22.72
CA ALA A 59 18.00 -5.16 22.56
C ALA A 59 19.05 -6.28 22.69
N GLY A 60 20.04 -6.30 21.79
CA GLY A 60 21.15 -7.26 21.81
C GLY A 60 20.81 -8.65 21.28
N ARG A 61 19.55 -8.94 20.92
CA ARG A 61 19.14 -10.26 20.42
C ARG A 61 19.87 -10.63 19.14
N LEU A 62 20.35 -11.87 19.10
CA LEU A 62 20.85 -12.53 17.90
C LEU A 62 19.70 -13.27 17.23
N LEU A 63 19.63 -13.17 15.91
CA LEU A 63 18.64 -13.80 15.06
C LEU A 63 19.38 -14.62 14.01
N ASP A 64 18.88 -15.82 13.74
CA ASP A 64 19.32 -16.64 12.62
C ASP A 64 18.16 -16.71 11.62
N ILE A 65 18.40 -16.18 10.42
CA ILE A 65 17.41 -16.13 9.35
C ILE A 65 17.89 -17.09 8.27
N GLU A 66 17.55 -18.37 8.43
CA GLU A 66 17.95 -19.43 7.49
C GLU A 66 19.48 -19.50 7.29
N GLY A 67 20.24 -19.41 8.38
CA GLY A 67 21.70 -19.37 8.36
C GLY A 67 22.32 -17.99 8.07
N ILE A 68 21.50 -16.96 7.85
CA ILE A 68 21.95 -15.57 7.72
C ILE A 68 21.88 -14.90 9.10
N PRO A 69 23.04 -14.55 9.71
CA PRO A 69 23.03 -13.94 11.02
C PRO A 69 22.52 -12.51 10.96
N ALA A 70 21.67 -12.17 11.91
CA ALA A 70 21.19 -10.82 12.13
C ALA A 70 21.27 -10.47 13.62
N ARG A 71 21.38 -9.17 13.91
CA ARG A 71 21.50 -8.67 15.29
C ARG A 71 20.62 -7.46 15.50
N VAL A 72 19.85 -7.48 16.57
CA VAL A 72 19.23 -6.28 17.13
C VAL A 72 20.26 -5.54 17.96
N VAL A 73 20.57 -4.31 17.57
CA VAL A 73 21.56 -3.46 18.26
C VAL A 73 20.88 -2.61 19.33
N ARG A 74 19.71 -2.04 19.03
CA ARG A 74 18.94 -1.22 19.98
C ARG A 74 17.45 -1.51 19.85
N ALA A 75 16.75 -1.43 20.98
CA ALA A 75 15.30 -1.45 21.02
C ALA A 75 14.82 -0.51 22.13
N TYR A 76 13.93 0.42 21.80
CA TYR A 76 13.42 1.40 22.76
C TYR A 76 12.01 1.85 22.40
N GLN A 77 11.26 2.26 23.42
CA GLN A 77 9.93 2.82 23.20
C GLN A 77 10.04 4.27 22.73
N ARG A 78 9.21 4.64 21.76
CA ARG A 78 9.07 5.97 21.22
C ARG A 78 7.58 6.30 21.13
N SER A 79 7.16 7.37 21.79
CA SER A 79 5.80 7.89 21.65
C SER A 79 5.60 8.50 20.27
N SER A 80 4.41 8.31 19.72
CA SER A 80 3.97 8.89 18.45
C SER A 80 2.53 9.36 18.57
N GLU A 81 2.07 10.15 17.61
CA GLU A 81 0.69 10.66 17.58
C GLU A 81 -0.36 9.54 17.60
N THR A 82 -0.02 8.37 17.03
CA THR A 82 -0.90 7.20 16.94
C THR A 82 -0.67 6.18 18.07
N GLY A 83 0.10 6.56 19.10
CA GLY A 83 0.40 5.74 20.28
C GLY A 83 1.87 5.35 20.39
N ASP A 84 2.19 4.63 21.47
CA ASP A 84 3.57 4.21 21.75
C ASP A 84 4.02 3.06 20.83
N ARG A 85 5.25 3.18 20.35
CA ARG A 85 5.87 2.23 19.43
C ARG A 85 7.18 1.73 19.98
N CYS A 86 7.48 0.46 19.75
CA CYS A 86 8.81 -0.10 19.96
C CYS A 86 9.62 0.05 18.67
N GLU A 87 10.64 0.90 18.71
CA GLU A 87 11.59 1.07 17.62
C GLU A 87 12.80 0.16 17.84
N VAL A 88 13.01 -0.75 16.90
CA VAL A 88 14.08 -1.74 16.90
C VAL A 88 15.02 -1.42 15.74
N ARG A 89 16.31 -1.33 16.03
CA ARG A 89 17.37 -1.11 15.04
C ARG A 89 18.36 -2.27 15.10
N GLY A 90 18.76 -2.73 13.93
CA GLY A 90 19.67 -3.86 13.81
C GLY A 90 20.23 -3.98 12.40
N TYR A 91 20.98 -5.04 12.15
CA TYR A 91 21.48 -5.37 10.82
C TYR A 91 21.32 -6.85 10.50
N VAL A 92 21.23 -7.15 9.22
CA VAL A 92 21.41 -8.49 8.65
C VAL A 92 22.79 -8.52 8.00
N ALA A 93 23.56 -9.59 8.24
CA ALA A 93 24.89 -9.71 7.67
C ALA A 93 24.88 -9.70 6.12
N PRO A 94 25.93 -9.17 5.47
CA PRO A 94 27.14 -8.62 6.07
C PRO A 94 27.00 -7.18 6.60
N GLN A 95 26.14 -6.34 6.00
CA GLN A 95 26.08 -4.91 6.34
C GLN A 95 24.76 -4.21 6.02
N VAL A 96 23.62 -4.92 6.02
CA VAL A 96 22.32 -4.31 5.71
C VAL A 96 21.62 -3.88 7.00
N GLY A 97 21.67 -2.59 7.33
CA GLY A 97 20.93 -2.03 8.45
C GLY A 97 19.42 -1.96 8.22
N PHE A 98 18.65 -2.19 9.28
CA PHE A 98 17.19 -2.13 9.27
C PHE A 98 16.64 -1.42 10.52
N ILE A 99 15.45 -0.85 10.33
CA ILE A 99 14.60 -0.30 11.39
C ILE A 99 13.24 -0.97 11.32
N VAL A 100 12.72 -1.36 12.47
CA VAL A 100 11.37 -1.89 12.65
C VAL A 100 10.68 -1.05 13.71
N SER A 101 9.49 -0.53 13.41
CA SER A 101 8.65 0.18 14.38
C SER A 101 7.35 -0.56 14.58
N MET A 102 7.21 -1.21 15.73
CA MET A 102 6.04 -1.99 16.13
C MET A 102 5.15 -1.17 17.06
N PRO A 103 3.84 -1.08 16.85
CA PRO A 103 2.98 -0.50 17.86
C PRO A 103 2.90 -1.43 19.07
N ILE A 104 3.01 -0.90 20.28
CA ILE A 104 2.97 -1.71 21.52
C ILE A 104 1.58 -2.32 21.74
N ARG A 105 0.54 -1.65 21.24
CA ARG A 105 -0.86 -2.08 21.26
C ARG A 105 -1.50 -1.80 19.91
N GLY A 106 -2.52 -2.56 19.54
CA GLY A 106 -3.31 -2.28 18.34
C GLY A 106 -2.67 -2.71 17.02
N TRP A 107 -1.61 -3.54 17.03
CA TRP A 107 -1.09 -4.13 15.80
C TRP A 107 -2.14 -5.05 15.16
N THR A 108 -2.57 -4.77 13.94
CA THR A 108 -3.60 -5.59 13.27
C THR A 108 -3.00 -6.64 12.33
N ARG A 109 -1.83 -7.19 12.67
CA ARG A 109 -1.04 -8.14 11.83
C ARG A 109 -0.65 -7.59 10.45
N ARG A 110 -0.69 -6.26 10.29
CA ARG A 110 -0.30 -5.60 9.05
C ARG A 110 1.16 -5.21 9.10
N LEU A 111 1.89 -5.57 8.06
CA LEU A 111 3.31 -5.26 7.88
C LEU A 111 3.45 -4.35 6.67
N LEU A 112 4.13 -3.23 6.83
CA LEU A 112 4.40 -2.28 5.75
C LEU A 112 5.90 -2.06 5.63
N PHE A 113 6.47 -2.49 4.50
CA PHE A 113 7.82 -2.15 4.11
C PHE A 113 7.84 -0.79 3.44
N LEU A 114 8.55 0.13 4.05
CA LEU A 114 8.78 1.47 3.55
C LEU A 114 10.03 1.45 2.68
N GLY A 115 9.90 2.00 1.47
CA GLY A 115 11.05 2.34 0.66
C GLY A 115 11.90 3.42 1.33
N CYS A 116 13.14 3.53 0.87
CA CYS A 116 14.03 4.64 1.17
C CYS A 116 14.15 5.53 -0.08
N GLY A 117 14.37 6.83 0.11
CA GLY A 117 14.49 7.79 -0.99
C GLY A 117 15.92 7.90 -1.54
N GLY A 118 16.05 8.39 -2.78
CA GLY A 118 17.36 8.61 -3.42
C GLY A 118 18.09 7.31 -3.72
N PHE A 119 19.36 7.22 -3.31
CA PHE A 119 20.20 6.01 -3.49
C PHE A 119 20.31 5.15 -2.23
N CYS A 120 19.54 5.45 -1.18
CA CYS A 120 19.60 4.82 0.14
C CYS A 120 21.04 4.78 0.72
N GLY A 121 21.28 4.15 1.86
CA GLY A 121 22.43 4.48 2.74
C GLY A 121 22.05 5.42 3.90
N SER A 122 20.76 5.42 4.27
CA SER A 122 20.27 6.01 5.51
C SER A 122 19.08 5.21 6.03
N LEU A 123 18.86 5.26 7.35
CA LEU A 123 17.84 4.48 8.01
C LEU A 123 16.74 5.38 8.60
N ALA A 124 15.62 5.46 7.90
CA ALA A 124 14.48 6.31 8.26
C ALA A 124 13.14 5.61 7.99
N LEU A 125 12.11 5.97 8.76
CA LEU A 125 10.73 5.56 8.51
C LEU A 125 10.02 6.73 7.82
N ASN A 126 9.94 6.69 6.49
CA ASN A 126 9.30 7.73 5.69
C ASN A 126 8.10 7.16 4.90
N PRO A 127 6.90 7.12 5.51
CA PRO A 127 5.71 6.61 4.86
C PRO A 127 5.17 7.61 3.83
N ILE A 128 5.30 7.27 2.55
CA ILE A 128 4.81 8.07 1.41
C ILE A 128 3.58 7.39 0.82
N GLY A 129 2.56 8.19 0.44
CA GLY A 129 1.36 7.67 -0.22
C GLY A 129 0.36 6.98 0.72
N VAL A 130 0.44 7.26 2.02
CA VAL A 130 -0.43 6.67 3.07
C VAL A 130 -1.61 7.56 3.46
N ALA A 131 -1.75 8.74 2.86
CA ALA A 131 -2.81 9.70 3.21
C ALA A 131 -4.21 9.09 3.03
N GLY A 132 -5.02 9.13 4.10
CA GLY A 132 -6.37 8.57 4.12
C GLY A 132 -6.41 7.04 4.26
N CYS A 133 -5.28 6.39 4.50
CA CYS A 133 -5.23 4.97 4.80
C CYS A 133 -5.61 4.75 6.27
N VAL A 134 -6.90 4.49 6.52
CA VAL A 134 -7.45 4.38 7.88
C VAL A 134 -6.63 3.50 8.85
N PRO A 135 -6.15 2.30 8.50
CA PRO A 135 -5.35 1.50 9.43
C PRO A 135 -3.95 2.08 9.67
N PHE A 136 -3.40 2.84 8.72
CA PHE A 136 -2.14 3.56 8.90
C PHE A 136 -2.33 4.76 9.81
N ASP A 137 -3.39 5.55 9.59
CA ASP A 137 -3.73 6.72 10.41
C ASP A 137 -4.04 6.34 11.87
N ARG A 138 -4.44 5.08 12.10
CA ARG A 138 -4.64 4.50 13.45
C ARG A 138 -3.38 3.86 14.06
N GLY A 139 -2.25 3.89 13.35
CA GLY A 139 -0.99 3.32 13.85
C GLY A 139 -0.93 1.79 13.89
N GLU A 140 -1.85 1.09 13.22
CA GLU A 140 -2.06 -0.36 13.36
C GLU A 140 -1.07 -1.22 12.55
N PHE A 141 -0.21 -0.60 11.74
CA PHE A 141 0.85 -1.28 10.99
C PHE A 141 2.12 -1.44 11.82
N LEU A 142 2.81 -2.55 11.61
CA LEU A 142 4.25 -2.67 11.87
C LEU A 142 4.98 -2.08 10.64
N LEU A 143 5.89 -1.14 10.87
CA LEU A 143 6.64 -0.46 9.81
C LEU A 143 8.07 -0.97 9.76
N VAL A 144 8.60 -1.18 8.55
CA VAL A 144 9.98 -1.62 8.33
C VAL A 144 10.65 -0.74 7.30
N SER A 145 11.93 -0.42 7.49
CA SER A 145 12.77 0.15 6.43
C SER A 145 14.20 -0.36 6.53
N SER A 146 14.95 -0.24 5.44
CA SER A 146 16.34 -0.70 5.31
C SER A 146 17.16 0.33 4.54
N GLU A 147 18.44 0.42 4.88
CA GLU A 147 19.40 1.26 4.17
C GLU A 147 20.02 0.59 2.94
N LEU A 148 19.66 -0.68 2.69
CA LEU A 148 20.09 -1.49 1.52
C LEU A 148 21.61 -1.74 1.42
N GLY A 149 22.35 -1.55 2.51
CA GLY A 149 23.77 -1.90 2.62
C GLY A 149 24.77 -0.91 2.02
N MET A 150 24.29 0.31 1.70
CA MET A 150 25.12 1.40 1.13
C MET A 150 25.68 2.36 2.19
N SER A 151 25.38 2.16 3.48
CA SER A 151 25.94 2.95 4.57
C SER A 151 27.33 2.45 4.97
N PRO A 152 28.26 3.33 5.37
CA PRO A 152 29.51 2.90 5.99
C PRO A 152 29.20 2.10 7.27
N PRO A 153 30.02 1.10 7.65
CA PRO A 153 29.81 0.29 8.85
C PRO A 153 29.97 1.15 10.10
N ALA A 154 28.88 1.79 10.52
CA ALA A 154 28.86 2.70 11.67
C ALA A 154 27.48 2.70 12.33
N MET A 155 27.07 1.58 12.94
CA MET A 155 26.09 1.64 14.04
C MET A 155 26.71 2.15 15.36
N THR A 156 27.78 2.95 15.26
CA THR A 156 28.43 3.70 16.34
C THR A 156 28.33 5.22 16.21
N ALA A 157 27.64 5.79 15.21
CA ALA A 157 27.39 7.24 15.13
C ALA A 157 25.93 7.46 14.71
N HIS A 158 25.02 8.17 15.39
CA HIS A 158 24.97 9.09 16.53
C HIS A 158 23.46 9.10 16.92
N GLY A 159 23.00 9.20 18.18
CA GLY A 159 23.70 9.65 19.37
C GLY A 159 24.12 11.11 19.25
N ARG A 160 23.26 12.00 18.74
CA ARG A 160 23.40 13.44 19.00
C ARG A 160 22.11 13.95 19.62
N MET A 161 22.35 14.58 20.77
CA MET A 161 21.45 15.33 21.63
C MET A 161 20.73 16.42 20.84
#